data_AF-A0A812VJT0-F1
#
_entry.id   AF-A0A812VJT0-F1
#
_cell.length_a   1.000
_cell.length_b   1.000
_cell.length_c   1.000
_cell.angle_alpha   90.00
_cell.angle_beta   90.00
_cell.angle_gamma   90.00
#
_symmetry.space_group_name_H-M   'P 1'
#
loop_
_entity.id
_entity.type
_entity.pdbx_description
1 polymer ?
#
loop_
_entity_poly.entity_id
_entity_poly.type
_entity_poly.pdbx_seq_one_letter_code
_entity_poly.pdbx_strand_id
1 'polypeptide(L)'
;MRSLPQFDGDVSGPSFLWTEDELEWLQGSDGYGAAAAMYNTIVDEYVTLNESLFQEHSEKFPSSVFTFDHFLWGAATVASRAYGDDAEGRNHRAGALQLTRFGNGIVAYAHKHYDVGEQVWVSYGGKSNAELLSQHLNFLKMVQGQDSKIHAARLSEPTGF
;
A
#
# COMPACT_ATOMS: atom_id res chain seq x y z
N MET A 1 24.03 3.24 0.90
CA MET A 1 23.43 2.12 0.13
C MET A 1 21.95 2.12 0.48
N ARG A 2 21.03 2.25 -0.49
CA ARG A 2 19.59 2.15 -0.20
C ARG A 2 19.25 0.67 -0.07
N SER A 3 18.75 0.25 1.09
CA SER A 3 18.21 -1.09 1.30
C SER A 3 16.71 -0.98 1.47
N LEU A 4 15.97 -1.97 0.96
CA LEU A 4 14.57 -2.14 1.35
C LEU A 4 14.49 -2.36 2.87
N PRO A 5 13.40 -1.93 3.52
CA PRO A 5 13.17 -2.27 4.91
C PRO A 5 13.22 -3.78 5.09
N GLN A 6 13.95 -4.23 6.11
CA GLN A 6 13.84 -5.59 6.58
C GLN A 6 12.50 -5.72 7.32
N PHE A 7 11.87 -6.88 7.20
CA PHE A 7 10.75 -7.23 8.06
C PHE A 7 11.33 -7.92 9.29
N ASP A 8 11.31 -7.22 10.41
CA ASP A 8 11.77 -7.70 11.71
C ASP A 8 10.64 -8.28 12.57
N GLY A 9 9.42 -8.38 12.00
CA GLY A 9 8.24 -8.89 12.69
C GLY A 9 7.55 -7.86 13.59
N ASP A 10 7.93 -6.58 13.53
CA ASP A 10 7.28 -5.48 14.26
C ASP A 10 6.13 -4.85 13.45
N VAL A 11 5.24 -4.10 14.12
CA VAL A 11 3.98 -3.47 13.63
C VAL A 11 4.18 -2.39 12.54
N SER A 12 5.32 -2.40 11.87
CA SER A 12 5.76 -1.43 10.88
C SER A 12 5.30 -1.76 9.45
N GLY A 13 4.63 -2.90 9.26
CA GLY A 13 4.13 -3.37 7.97
C GLY A 13 2.62 -3.20 7.77
N PRO A 14 2.12 -3.31 6.53
CA PRO A 14 0.68 -3.18 6.25
C PRO A 14 -0.17 -4.13 7.10
N SER A 15 -1.41 -3.75 7.42
CA SER A 15 -2.19 -4.46 8.46
C SER A 15 -2.48 -5.94 8.21
N PHE A 16 -2.31 -6.45 6.99
CA PHE A 16 -2.39 -7.90 6.73
C PHE A 16 -1.19 -8.70 7.28
N LEU A 17 -0.16 -8.03 7.78
CA LEU A 17 0.99 -8.63 8.46
C LEU A 17 0.86 -8.62 9.99
N TRP A 18 -0.18 -7.97 10.50
CA TRP A 18 -0.38 -7.84 11.94
C TRP A 18 -0.74 -9.19 12.55
N THR A 19 -0.32 -9.38 13.79
CA THR A 19 -0.72 -10.52 14.62
C THR A 19 -2.23 -10.50 14.87
N GLU A 20 -2.78 -11.63 15.31
CA GLU A 20 -4.21 -11.72 15.65
C GLU A 20 -4.59 -10.68 16.72
N ASP A 21 -3.78 -10.55 17.78
CA ASP A 21 -3.98 -9.58 18.87
C ASP A 21 -3.99 -8.12 18.37
N GLU A 22 -3.17 -7.79 17.36
CA GLU A 22 -3.12 -6.46 16.76
C GLU A 22 -4.32 -6.21 15.82
N LEU A 23 -4.77 -7.25 15.11
CA LEU A 23 -5.98 -7.16 14.29
C LEU A 23 -7.23 -6.96 15.14
N GLU A 24 -7.27 -7.42 16.40
CA GLU A 24 -8.38 -7.13 17.32
C GLU A 24 -8.63 -5.62 17.48
N TRP A 25 -7.60 -4.77 17.35
CA TRP A 25 -7.78 -3.30 17.40
C TRP A 25 -8.65 -2.77 16.26
N LEU A 26 -8.77 -3.52 15.17
CA LEU A 26 -9.59 -3.16 14.01
C LEU A 26 -10.99 -3.79 14.06
N GLN A 27 -11.31 -4.59 15.08
CA GLN A 27 -12.57 -5.32 15.15
C GLN A 27 -13.77 -4.37 15.05
N GLY A 28 -14.70 -4.70 14.14
CA GLY A 28 -15.87 -3.87 13.84
C GLY A 28 -15.61 -2.73 12.86
N SER A 29 -14.38 -2.55 12.36
CA SER A 29 -14.06 -1.64 11.27
C SER A 29 -13.96 -2.38 9.93
N ASP A 30 -14.11 -1.64 8.83
CA ASP A 30 -13.85 -2.15 7.47
C ASP A 30 -12.38 -2.60 7.29
N GLY A 31 -11.46 -2.08 8.10
CA GLY A 31 -10.04 -2.42 8.07
C GLY A 31 -9.74 -3.86 8.49
N TYR A 32 -10.54 -4.43 9.40
CA TYR A 32 -10.37 -5.83 9.84
C TYR A 32 -10.64 -6.81 8.69
N GLY A 33 -11.80 -6.65 8.05
CA GLY A 33 -12.19 -7.50 6.92
C GLY A 33 -11.23 -7.35 5.75
N ALA A 34 -10.79 -6.12 5.46
CA ALA A 34 -9.82 -5.85 4.41
C ALA A 34 -8.45 -6.51 4.65
N ALA A 35 -7.92 -6.41 5.87
CA ALA A 35 -6.64 -7.02 6.24
C ALA A 35 -6.69 -8.55 6.13
N ALA A 36 -7.74 -9.17 6.69
CA ALA A 36 -7.92 -10.62 6.66
C ALA A 36 -8.10 -11.15 5.22
N ALA A 37 -8.92 -10.48 4.40
CA ALA A 37 -9.13 -10.87 3.01
C ALA A 37 -7.83 -10.78 2.19
N MET A 38 -7.02 -9.74 2.41
CA MET A 38 -5.74 -9.57 1.74
C MET A 38 -4.73 -10.65 2.14
N TYR A 39 -4.62 -10.97 3.43
CA TYR A 39 -3.76 -12.06 3.90
C TYR A 39 -4.14 -13.41 3.27
N ASN A 40 -5.42 -13.77 3.31
CA ASN A 40 -5.91 -15.04 2.75
C ASN A 40 -5.64 -15.13 1.23
N THR A 41 -5.81 -14.02 0.51
CA THR A 41 -5.50 -13.97 -0.93
C THR A 41 -4.02 -14.25 -1.19
N ILE A 42 -3.11 -13.67 -0.38
CA ILE A 42 -1.65 -13.89 -0.50
C ILE A 42 -1.30 -15.36 -0.21
N VAL A 43 -1.95 -15.97 0.79
CA VAL A 43 -1.77 -17.40 1.10
C VAL A 43 -2.17 -18.27 -0.10
N ASP A 44 -3.35 -18.05 -0.65
CA ASP A 44 -3.88 -18.84 -1.77
C ASP A 44 -2.99 -18.68 -3.03
N GLU A 45 -2.52 -17.47 -3.31
CA GLU A 45 -1.58 -17.19 -4.39
C GLU A 45 -0.23 -17.89 -4.20
N TYR A 46 0.33 -17.85 -2.98
CA TYR A 46 1.59 -18.53 -2.70
C TYR A 46 1.45 -20.04 -2.87
N VAL A 47 0.38 -20.65 -2.33
CA VAL A 47 0.14 -22.10 -2.47
C VAL A 47 0.06 -22.47 -3.94
N THR A 48 -0.72 -21.72 -4.72
CA THR A 48 -0.87 -21.92 -6.17
C THR A 48 0.46 -21.83 -6.89
N LEU A 49 1.25 -20.78 -6.65
CA LEU A 49 2.56 -20.58 -7.31
C LEU A 49 3.59 -21.61 -6.85
N ASN A 50 3.55 -22.00 -5.59
CA ASN A 50 4.47 -23.00 -5.06
C ASN A 50 4.24 -24.36 -5.74
N GLU A 51 2.98 -24.78 -5.87
CA GLU A 51 2.62 -26.05 -6.51
C GLU A 51 2.80 -26.04 -8.03
N SER A 52 2.47 -24.92 -8.69
CA SER A 52 2.45 -24.85 -10.17
C SER A 52 3.72 -24.28 -10.80
N LEU A 53 4.65 -23.70 -10.02
CA LEU A 53 5.82 -23.02 -10.57
C LEU A 53 7.10 -23.25 -9.75
N PHE A 54 7.08 -22.96 -8.45
CA PHE A 54 8.32 -22.99 -7.66
C PHE A 54 8.86 -24.41 -7.48
N GLN A 55 7.99 -25.37 -7.14
CA GLN A 55 8.39 -26.77 -6.99
C GLN A 55 8.76 -27.41 -8.34
N GLU A 56 8.02 -27.08 -9.41
CA GLU A 56 8.29 -27.60 -10.76
C GLU A 56 9.64 -27.13 -11.31
N HIS A 57 10.09 -25.93 -10.93
CA HIS A 57 11.32 -25.31 -11.42
C HIS A 57 12.28 -24.94 -10.28
N SER A 58 12.50 -25.88 -9.35
CA SER A 58 13.33 -25.67 -8.16
C SER A 58 14.78 -25.24 -8.44
N GLU A 59 15.29 -25.48 -9.65
CA GLU A 59 16.59 -24.98 -10.10
C GLU A 59 16.64 -23.47 -10.30
N LYS A 60 15.48 -22.85 -10.61
CA LYS A 60 15.31 -21.39 -10.74
C LYS A 60 14.69 -20.77 -9.49
N PHE A 61 13.89 -21.55 -8.77
CA PHE A 61 13.18 -21.13 -7.57
C PHE A 61 13.56 -22.03 -6.37
N PRO A 62 14.76 -21.84 -5.78
CA PRO A 62 15.18 -22.66 -4.65
C PRO A 62 14.23 -22.48 -3.47
N SER A 63 13.79 -23.58 -2.86
CA SER A 63 12.88 -23.56 -1.69
C SER A 63 13.48 -22.90 -0.45
N SER A 64 14.80 -22.74 -0.39
CA SER A 64 15.49 -21.95 0.64
C SER A 64 15.30 -20.44 0.49
N VAL A 65 14.87 -19.98 -0.69
CA VAL A 65 14.66 -18.56 -1.04
C VAL A 65 13.19 -18.27 -1.27
N PHE A 66 12.47 -19.11 -2.02
CA PHE A 66 11.05 -18.92 -2.31
C PHE A 66 10.18 -19.55 -1.21
N THR A 67 10.35 -19.05 0.01
CA THR A 67 9.53 -19.40 1.18
C THR A 67 8.31 -18.50 1.27
N PHE A 68 7.31 -18.89 2.06
CA PHE A 68 6.14 -18.07 2.30
C PHE A 68 6.51 -16.72 2.94
N ASP A 69 7.43 -16.71 3.91
CA ASP A 69 7.88 -15.47 4.57
C ASP A 69 8.50 -14.47 3.59
N HIS A 70 9.32 -14.94 2.65
CA HIS A 70 9.90 -14.09 1.61
C HIS A 70 8.86 -13.64 0.58
N PHE A 71 7.88 -14.49 0.26
CA PHE A 71 6.76 -14.12 -0.60
C PHE A 71 5.91 -13.03 0.05
N LEU A 72 5.60 -13.18 1.34
CA LEU A 72 4.84 -12.23 2.14
C LEU A 72 5.57 -10.88 2.25
N TRP A 73 6.89 -10.91 2.47
CA TRP A 73 7.74 -9.71 2.41
C TRP A 73 7.72 -9.04 1.03
N GLY A 74 7.79 -9.84 -0.03
CA GLY A 74 7.68 -9.35 -1.42
C GLY A 74 6.33 -8.69 -1.67
N ALA A 75 5.23 -9.33 -1.26
CA ALA A 75 3.87 -8.81 -1.36
C ALA A 75 3.70 -7.50 -0.59
N ALA A 76 4.25 -7.39 0.63
CA ALA A 76 4.26 -6.16 1.40
C ALA A 76 5.07 -5.03 0.75
N THR A 77 6.21 -5.37 0.17
CA THR A 77 7.04 -4.43 -0.59
C THR A 77 6.27 -3.91 -1.80
N VAL A 78 5.60 -4.80 -2.54
CA VAL A 78 4.75 -4.43 -3.68
C VAL A 78 3.54 -3.61 -3.22
N ALA A 79 2.78 -4.04 -2.21
CA ALA A 79 1.61 -3.30 -1.74
C ALA A 79 1.95 -1.87 -1.29
N SER A 80 3.09 -1.70 -0.62
CA SER A 80 3.50 -0.40 -0.06
C SER A 80 4.22 0.52 -1.05
N ARG A 81 4.84 -0.03 -2.12
CA ARG A 81 5.75 0.71 -3.02
C ARG A 81 5.43 0.54 -4.49
N ALA A 82 4.76 -0.54 -4.89
CA ALA A 82 4.29 -0.71 -6.25
C ALA A 82 3.03 0.12 -6.45
N TYR A 83 3.20 1.29 -7.06
CA TYR A 83 2.18 1.81 -7.95
C TYR A 83 2.84 2.54 -9.11
N GLY A 84 2.14 2.49 -10.25
CA GLY A 84 2.69 2.48 -11.60
C GLY A 84 3.49 3.67 -12.09
N ASP A 85 3.83 4.65 -11.25
CA ASP A 85 4.52 5.87 -11.69
C ASP A 85 5.36 6.61 -10.61
N ASP A 86 5.74 6.04 -9.44
CA ASP A 86 6.48 6.83 -8.42
C ASP A 86 7.79 6.25 -7.88
N ALA A 87 8.77 7.16 -7.75
CA ALA A 87 10.11 6.94 -7.23
C ALA A 87 10.10 6.52 -5.74
N GLU A 88 10.78 5.41 -5.46
CA GLU A 88 11.03 4.93 -4.10
C GLU A 88 11.48 6.07 -3.15
N GLY A 89 10.82 6.18 -2.00
CA GLY A 89 11.28 7.00 -0.87
C GLY A 89 10.59 8.35 -0.65
N ARG A 90 9.37 8.57 -1.18
CA ARG A 90 8.54 9.75 -0.82
C ARG A 90 7.33 9.32 0.00
N ASN A 91 7.04 10.06 1.07
CA ASN A 91 5.93 9.76 1.97
C ASN A 91 4.61 10.40 1.48
N HIS A 92 3.49 9.83 1.91
CA HIS A 92 2.16 10.30 1.53
C HIS A 92 1.66 11.51 2.33
N ARG A 93 1.05 12.47 1.65
CA ARG A 93 0.13 13.46 2.24
C ARG A 93 -1.03 13.74 1.28
N ALA A 94 -2.24 13.80 1.81
CA ALA A 94 -3.43 14.17 1.03
C ALA A 94 -3.27 15.58 0.41
N GLY A 95 -3.60 15.71 -0.87
CA GLY A 95 -3.46 16.96 -1.62
C GLY A 95 -2.02 17.37 -1.94
N ALA A 96 -1.04 16.49 -1.72
CA ALA A 96 0.34 16.73 -2.10
C ALA A 96 0.60 16.44 -3.58
N LEU A 97 1.88 16.44 -3.97
CA LEU A 97 2.30 16.29 -5.35
C LEU A 97 1.79 14.97 -5.95
N GLN A 98 1.09 15.06 -7.07
CA GLN A 98 0.82 13.90 -7.92
C GLN A 98 1.92 13.80 -8.98
N LEU A 99 2.57 12.64 -9.10
CA LEU A 99 3.49 12.44 -10.22
C LEU A 99 2.70 12.19 -11.50
N THR A 100 3.30 12.58 -12.62
CA THR A 100 2.69 12.41 -13.93
C THR A 100 3.69 11.74 -14.84
N ARG A 101 3.25 10.69 -15.52
CA ARG A 101 4.02 10.03 -16.56
C ARG A 101 4.00 10.85 -17.84
N PHE A 102 5.16 11.04 -18.43
CA PHE A 102 5.30 11.63 -19.77
C PHE A 102 6.09 10.67 -20.64
N GLY A 103 5.42 10.07 -21.64
CA GLY A 103 6.04 9.20 -22.65
C GLY A 103 6.82 8.03 -22.04
N ASN A 104 8.14 8.18 -21.98
CA ASN A 104 9.11 7.18 -21.54
C ASN A 104 9.67 7.42 -20.12
N GLY A 105 9.10 8.37 -19.35
CA GLY A 105 9.60 8.69 -18.02
C GLY A 105 8.52 9.15 -17.04
N ILE A 106 8.88 9.10 -15.76
CA ILE A 106 8.10 9.64 -14.65
C ILE A 106 8.66 11.04 -14.34
N VAL A 107 7.81 12.06 -14.32
CA VAL A 107 8.22 13.42 -13.96
C VAL A 107 7.45 13.91 -12.74
N ALA A 108 8.20 14.48 -11.80
CA ALA A 108 7.70 15.08 -10.56
C ALA A 108 7.88 16.60 -10.62
N TYR A 109 6.78 17.35 -10.70
CA TYR A 109 6.83 18.82 -10.65
C TYR A 109 6.43 19.34 -9.29
N ALA A 110 7.25 20.14 -8.62
CA ALA A 110 6.80 20.77 -7.38
C ALA A 110 5.55 21.65 -7.63
N HIS A 111 4.46 21.40 -6.89
CA HIS A 111 3.23 22.20 -6.97
C HIS A 111 3.29 23.46 -6.07
N LYS A 112 4.35 23.60 -5.28
CA LYS A 112 4.61 24.73 -4.39
C LYS A 112 6.10 24.95 -4.21
N HIS A 113 6.46 26.10 -3.63
CA HIS A 113 7.79 26.34 -3.12
C HIS A 113 8.06 25.48 -1.87
N TYR A 114 9.28 24.97 -1.76
CA TYR A 114 9.76 24.20 -0.62
C TYR A 114 10.96 24.90 0.00
N ASP A 115 11.00 24.97 1.32
CA ASP A 115 12.16 25.50 2.04
C ASP A 115 13.27 24.44 2.15
N VAL A 116 14.50 24.90 2.32
CA VAL A 116 15.64 24.00 2.52
C VAL A 116 15.42 23.19 3.79
N GLY A 117 15.40 21.86 3.66
CA GLY A 117 15.12 20.94 4.76
C GLY A 117 13.65 20.54 4.90
N GLU A 118 12.73 21.14 4.12
CA GLU A 118 11.33 20.72 4.07
C GLU A 118 11.19 19.36 3.35
N GLN A 119 10.42 18.44 3.93
CA GLN A 119 10.10 17.18 3.28
C GLN A 119 9.17 17.38 2.07
N VAL A 120 9.53 16.76 0.95
CA VAL A 120 8.68 16.68 -0.23
C VAL A 120 7.74 15.48 -0.12
N TRP A 121 6.43 15.76 -0.10
CA TRP A 121 5.35 14.77 -0.01
C TRP A 121 4.72 14.48 -1.37
N VAL A 122 4.20 13.26 -1.55
CA VAL A 122 3.41 12.85 -2.72
C VAL A 122 2.02 12.37 -2.32
N SER A 123 1.08 12.36 -3.27
CA SER A 123 -0.24 11.78 -3.08
C SER A 123 -0.26 10.34 -3.61
N TYR A 124 -0.70 9.37 -2.80
CA TYR A 124 -0.91 7.98 -3.22
C TYR A 124 -2.28 7.77 -3.88
N GLY A 125 -2.99 8.87 -4.20
CA GLY A 125 -4.35 8.86 -4.73
C GLY A 125 -5.44 9.05 -3.68
N GLY A 126 -6.70 8.94 -4.09
CA GLY A 126 -7.89 9.10 -3.24
C GLY A 126 -8.22 7.85 -2.42
N LYS A 127 -7.24 7.30 -1.70
CA LYS A 127 -7.40 6.09 -0.88
C LYS A 127 -8.07 6.41 0.46
N SER A 128 -8.94 5.52 0.93
CA SER A 128 -9.52 5.55 2.28
C SER A 128 -8.49 5.19 3.36
N ASN A 129 -8.79 5.49 4.62
CA ASN A 129 -7.92 5.10 5.74
C ASN A 129 -7.80 3.57 5.88
N ALA A 130 -8.83 2.80 5.52
CA ALA A 130 -8.74 1.34 5.49
C ALA A 130 -7.72 0.87 4.45
N GLU A 131 -7.77 1.42 3.23
CA GLU A 131 -6.81 1.08 2.16
C GLU A 131 -5.38 1.54 2.49
N LEU A 132 -5.22 2.72 3.10
CA LEU A 132 -3.91 3.22 3.52
C LEU A 132 -3.30 2.37 4.64
N LEU A 133 -4.11 1.91 5.59
CA LEU A 133 -3.65 1.05 6.68
C LEU A 133 -3.29 -0.35 6.17
N SER A 134 -4.12 -0.92 5.31
CA SER A 134 -3.91 -2.25 4.73
C SER A 134 -2.78 -2.33 3.72
N GLN A 135 -2.32 -1.21 3.13
CA GLN A 135 -1.30 -1.24 2.07
C GLN A 135 -0.02 -0.46 2.41
N HIS A 136 -0.11 0.59 3.24
CA HIS A 136 0.99 1.54 3.44
C HIS A 136 1.30 1.85 4.90
N LEU A 137 0.63 1.19 5.87
CA LEU A 137 0.68 1.49 7.30
C LEU A 137 0.56 3.01 7.57
N ASN A 138 -0.45 3.65 6.96
CA ASN A 138 -0.63 5.09 7.08
C ASN A 138 -2.08 5.40 7.44
N PHE A 139 -2.27 6.43 8.28
CA PHE A 139 -3.61 6.90 8.66
C PHE A 139 -3.65 8.43 8.57
N LEU A 140 -4.62 8.97 7.86
CA LEU A 140 -4.83 10.41 7.83
C LEU A 140 -5.59 10.82 9.09
N LYS A 141 -4.99 11.69 9.90
CA LYS A 141 -5.69 12.33 11.02
C LYS A 141 -6.77 13.24 10.45
N MET A 142 -8.02 12.81 10.59
CA MET A 142 -9.18 13.56 10.10
C MET A 142 -9.26 14.91 10.82
N VAL A 143 -9.25 16.00 10.07
CA VAL A 143 -9.58 17.34 10.59
C VAL A 143 -11.10 17.48 10.53
N GLN A 144 -11.75 17.78 11.65
CA GLN A 144 -13.19 18.01 11.71
C GLN A 144 -13.61 19.03 10.61
N GLY A 145 -14.45 18.60 9.67
CA GLY A 145 -15.03 19.46 8.63
C GLY A 145 -14.75 19.08 7.16
N GLN A 146 -13.98 18.03 6.86
CA GLN A 146 -13.73 17.58 5.47
C GLN A 146 -14.74 16.56 4.93
N ASP A 147 -15.56 15.94 5.80
CA ASP A 147 -16.53 14.89 5.41
C ASP A 147 -17.63 15.38 4.47
N SER A 148 -18.02 16.65 4.57
CA SER A 148 -19.13 17.20 3.76
C SER A 148 -18.78 17.36 2.27
N LYS A 149 -17.50 17.30 1.88
CA LYS A 149 -17.09 17.45 0.48
C LYS A 149 -16.82 16.13 -0.24
N ILE A 150 -16.27 15.13 0.45
CA ILE A 150 -15.96 13.83 -0.16
C ILE A 150 -17.25 13.02 -0.38
N HIS A 151 -18.20 13.07 0.56
CA HIS A 151 -19.50 12.41 0.37
C HIS A 151 -20.38 13.12 -0.67
N ALA A 152 -20.33 14.46 -0.75
CA ALA A 152 -21.09 15.22 -1.74
C ALA A 152 -20.62 14.99 -3.19
N ALA A 153 -19.32 14.68 -3.39
CA ALA A 153 -18.77 14.39 -4.71
C ALA A 153 -19.19 13.02 -5.26
N ARG A 154 -19.56 12.06 -4.40
CA ARG A 154 -20.07 10.73 -4.83
C ARG A 154 -21.58 10.69 -5.11
N LEU A 155 -22.34 11.68 -4.64
CA LEU A 155 -23.81 11.73 -4.77
C LEU A 155 -24.30 12.67 -5.88
N SER A 156 -23.40 13.24 -6.70
CA SER A 156 -23.73 14.21 -7.74
C SER A 156 -23.39 13.72 -9.16
N GLU A 157 -23.71 12.45 -9.47
CA GLU A 157 -23.93 12.05 -10.86
C GLU A 157 -25.41 12.26 -11.22
N PRO A 158 -25.74 12.97 -12.31
CA PRO A 158 -27.11 13.23 -12.69
C PRO A 158 -27.76 11.99 -13.31
N THR A 159 -28.87 11.55 -12.73
CA THR A 159 -29.86 10.72 -13.44
C THR A 159 -30.46 11.55 -14.57
N GLY A 160 -30.11 11.24 -15.81
CA GLY A 160 -30.69 11.84 -17.00
C GLY A 160 -30.91 10.80 -18.11
N PHE A 161 -32.16 10.38 -18.27
CA PHE A 161 -32.84 10.16 -19.54
C PHE A 161 -34.23 10.80 -19.44
#